data_AF-A0A1Q3W9G6-F1
#
_entry.id   AF-A0A1Q3W9G6-F1
#
_cell.length_a   1.000
_cell.length_b   1.000
_cell.length_c   1.000
_cell.angle_alpha   90.00
_cell.angle_beta   90.00
_cell.angle_gamma   90.00
#
_symmetry.space_group_name_H-M   'P 1'
#
loop_
_entity.id
_entity.type
_entity.pdbx_description
1 polymer ?
#
loop_
_entity_poly.entity_id
_entity_poly.type
_entity_poly.pdbx_seq_one_letter_code
_entity_poly.pdbx_strand_id
1 'polypeptide(L)'
;MLEHLEEIRENIFRYLEARIELFTLESRGKLEEGVVVGIHGIVLALLSTMTLLFLFILLAAYLNKVTDSQYLGFLIVAGFFLVLTLLWLFAKDFFKAKIRIMAYSAIKKSQEKKIEEKSEAIEELMAQTRSAMSNPGPQSN
;
A
#
# COMPACT_ATOMS: atom_id res chain seq x y z
N MET A 1 -43.10 11.90 19.37
CA MET A 1 -42.08 10.82 19.28
C MET A 1 -41.65 10.57 17.84
N LEU A 2 -42.56 10.61 16.85
CA LEU A 2 -42.20 10.53 15.42
C LEU A 2 -41.50 11.79 14.89
N GLU A 3 -41.89 12.98 15.35
CA GLU A 3 -41.26 14.25 14.94
C GLU A 3 -39.75 14.33 15.23
N HIS A 4 -39.29 13.83 16.38
CA HIS A 4 -37.86 13.79 16.71
C HIS A 4 -37.07 12.82 15.83
N LEU A 5 -37.70 11.77 15.31
CA LEU A 5 -37.04 10.86 14.37
C LEU A 5 -36.91 11.50 12.98
N GLU A 6 -37.89 12.29 12.59
CA GLU A 6 -37.85 13.11 11.37
C GLU A 6 -36.69 14.12 11.43
N GLU A 7 -36.55 14.81 12.56
CA GLU A 7 -35.53 15.83 12.79
C GLU A 7 -34.11 15.25 12.84
N ILE A 8 -33.92 14.10 13.51
CA ILE A 8 -32.64 13.37 13.52
C ILE A 8 -32.29 12.86 12.11
N ARG A 9 -33.27 12.32 11.39
CA ARG A 9 -33.08 11.87 10.01
C ARG A 9 -32.64 13.03 9.13
N GLU A 10 -33.33 14.16 9.18
CA GLU A 10 -33.01 15.34 8.38
C GLU A 10 -31.62 15.90 8.69
N ASN A 11 -31.24 15.94 9.96
CA ASN A 11 -29.91 16.40 10.35
C ASN A 11 -28.79 15.45 9.88
N ILE A 12 -29.02 14.13 9.91
CA ILE A 12 -28.10 13.13 9.35
C ILE A 12 -28.00 13.26 7.83
N PHE A 13 -29.11 13.48 7.13
CA PHE A 13 -29.10 13.70 5.68
C PHE A 13 -28.32 14.96 5.31
N ARG A 14 -28.52 16.08 6.03
CA ARG A 14 -27.76 17.32 5.82
C ARG A 14 -26.26 17.14 6.08
N TYR A 15 -25.91 16.40 7.12
CA TYR A 15 -24.51 16.08 7.42
C TYR A 15 -23.88 15.17 6.35
N LEU A 16 -24.62 14.15 5.89
CA LEU A 16 -24.16 13.24 4.86
C LEU A 16 -23.97 13.96 3.52
N GLU A 17 -24.88 14.86 3.18
CA GLU A 17 -24.82 15.69 1.97
C GLU A 17 -23.59 16.60 1.99
N ALA A 18 -23.34 17.30 3.09
CA ALA A 18 -22.13 18.11 3.26
C ALA A 18 -20.84 17.27 3.14
N ARG A 19 -20.85 16.04 3.66
CA ARG A 19 -19.70 15.12 3.61
C ARG A 19 -19.46 14.56 2.20
N ILE A 20 -20.51 14.29 1.44
CA ILE A 20 -20.44 13.88 0.03
C ILE A 20 -19.93 15.03 -0.85
N GLU A 21 -20.38 16.26 -0.58
CA GLU A 21 -19.93 17.45 -1.27
C GLU A 21 -18.45 17.74 -1.00
N LEU A 22 -18.02 17.69 0.26
CA LEU A 22 -16.60 17.76 0.67
C LEU A 22 -15.76 16.65 0.01
N PHE A 23 -16.24 15.41 0.01
CA PHE A 23 -15.56 14.29 -0.64
C PHE A 23 -15.41 14.51 -2.16
N THR A 24 -16.44 15.05 -2.81
CA THR A 24 -16.41 15.39 -4.24
C THR A 24 -15.42 16.51 -4.53
N LEU A 25 -15.36 17.54 -3.67
CA LEU A 25 -14.44 18.67 -3.81
C LEU A 25 -12.98 18.24 -3.62
N GLU A 26 -12.70 17.44 -2.58
CA GLU A 26 -11.37 16.94 -2.27
C GLU A 26 -10.90 15.87 -3.28
N SER A 27 -11.83 15.04 -3.76
CA SER A 27 -11.57 14.06 -4.82
C SER A 27 -11.24 14.75 -6.13
N ARG A 28 -11.95 15.82 -6.53
CA ARG A 28 -11.66 16.56 -7.77
C ARG A 28 -10.20 17.04 -7.84
N GLY A 29 -9.69 17.65 -6.76
CA GLY A 29 -8.30 18.12 -6.72
C GLY A 29 -7.25 16.99 -6.75
N LYS A 30 -7.54 15.85 -6.10
CA LYS A 30 -6.63 14.69 -6.07
C LYS A 30 -6.74 13.79 -7.31
N LEU A 31 -7.89 13.78 -7.99
CA LEU A 31 -8.10 13.03 -9.24
C LEU A 31 -7.37 13.68 -10.41
N GLU A 32 -7.32 15.01 -10.51
CA GLU A 32 -6.67 15.66 -11.66
C GLU A 32 -5.19 15.29 -11.75
N GLU A 33 -4.44 15.42 -10.66
CA GLU A 33 -3.01 15.08 -10.65
C GLU A 33 -2.78 13.56 -10.69
N GLY A 34 -3.60 12.79 -9.96
CA GLY A 34 -3.51 11.32 -9.94
C GLY A 34 -3.83 10.66 -11.28
N VAL A 35 -4.80 11.19 -12.03
CA VAL A 35 -5.19 10.68 -13.35
C VAL A 35 -4.13 11.04 -14.39
N VAL A 36 -3.57 12.25 -14.37
CA VAL A 36 -2.51 12.65 -15.30
C VAL A 36 -1.27 11.80 -15.10
N VAL A 37 -0.82 11.62 -13.84
CA VAL A 37 0.32 10.74 -13.52
C VAL A 37 -0.01 9.28 -13.86
N GLY A 38 -1.23 8.83 -13.61
CA GLY A 38 -1.69 7.49 -13.96
C GLY A 38 -1.65 7.21 -15.46
N ILE A 39 -2.22 8.10 -16.28
CA ILE A 39 -2.21 7.99 -17.75
C ILE A 39 -0.78 8.04 -18.26
N HIS A 40 0.04 8.99 -17.80
CA HIS A 40 1.44 9.07 -18.19
C HIS A 40 2.20 7.79 -17.84
N GLY A 41 1.98 7.24 -16.63
CA GLY A 41 2.57 5.99 -16.18
C GLY A 41 2.15 4.80 -17.06
N ILE A 42 0.88 4.71 -17.45
CA ILE A 42 0.38 3.65 -18.34
C ILE A 42 1.01 3.76 -19.72
N VAL A 43 1.07 4.96 -20.30
CA VAL A 43 1.71 5.19 -21.60
C VAL A 43 3.19 4.83 -21.56
N LEU A 44 3.90 5.24 -20.50
CA LEU A 44 5.31 4.94 -20.32
C LEU A 44 5.53 3.44 -20.14
N ALA A 45 4.69 2.75 -19.35
CA ALA A 45 4.75 1.30 -19.18
C ALA A 45 4.52 0.56 -20.51
N LEU A 46 3.55 1.02 -21.32
CA LEU A 46 3.28 0.47 -22.64
C LEU A 46 4.49 0.64 -23.57
N LEU A 47 5.04 1.86 -23.67
CA LEU A 47 6.21 2.16 -24.49
C LEU A 47 7.42 1.34 -24.04
N SER A 48 7.70 1.30 -22.75
CA SER A 48 8.81 0.52 -22.19
C SER A 48 8.64 -0.98 -22.49
N THR A 49 7.42 -1.50 -22.43
CA THR A 49 7.14 -2.91 -22.76
C THR A 49 7.37 -3.17 -24.25
N MET A 50 6.92 -2.28 -25.14
CA MET A 50 7.18 -2.38 -26.57
C MET A 50 8.68 -2.37 -26.89
N THR A 51 9.43 -1.44 -26.30
CA THR A 51 10.89 -1.38 -26.45
C THR A 51 11.54 -2.68 -26.00
N LEU A 52 11.12 -3.22 -24.85
CA LEU A 52 11.67 -4.45 -24.31
C LEU A 52 11.38 -5.66 -25.21
N LEU A 53 10.16 -5.76 -25.78
CA LEU A 53 9.84 -6.80 -26.75
C LEU A 53 10.75 -6.72 -27.99
N PHE A 54 10.98 -5.52 -28.52
CA PHE A 54 11.91 -5.35 -29.63
C PHE A 54 13.35 -5.72 -29.27
N LEU A 55 13.80 -5.42 -28.05
CA LEU A 55 15.11 -5.87 -27.58
C LEU A 55 15.22 -7.40 -27.56
N PHE A 56 14.20 -8.11 -27.09
CA PHE A 56 14.20 -9.59 -27.12
C PHE A 56 14.14 -10.16 -28.53
N ILE A 57 13.36 -9.55 -29.42
CA ILE A 57 13.31 -9.95 -30.84
C ILE A 57 14.67 -9.73 -31.50
N LEU A 58 15.29 -8.57 -31.27
CA LEU A 58 16.63 -8.24 -31.76
C LEU A 58 17.67 -9.22 -31.22
N LEU A 59 17.62 -9.52 -29.92
CA LEU A 59 18.51 -10.50 -29.28
C LEU A 59 18.34 -11.89 -29.90
N ALA A 60 17.10 -12.35 -30.09
CA ALA A 60 16.83 -13.62 -30.77
C ALA A 60 17.36 -13.63 -32.20
N ALA A 61 17.17 -12.55 -32.95
CA ALA A 61 17.71 -12.40 -34.30
C ALA A 61 19.26 -12.39 -34.32
N TYR A 62 19.89 -11.80 -33.31
CA TYR A 62 21.34 -11.85 -33.14
C TYR A 62 21.82 -13.27 -32.83
N LEU A 63 21.15 -13.99 -31.91
CA LEU A 63 21.45 -15.39 -31.62
C LEU A 63 21.29 -16.29 -32.85
N ASN A 64 20.27 -16.04 -33.69
CA ASN A 64 20.09 -16.73 -34.96
C ASN A 64 21.33 -16.58 -35.87
N LYS A 65 21.90 -15.37 -35.96
CA LYS A 65 23.12 -15.13 -36.73
C LYS A 65 24.33 -15.87 -36.17
N VAL A 66 24.49 -15.91 -34.85
CA VAL A 66 25.62 -16.59 -34.20
C VAL A 66 25.50 -18.11 -34.30
N THR A 67 24.28 -18.64 -34.30
CA THR A 67 24.01 -20.09 -34.36
C THR A 67 23.84 -20.60 -35.81
N ASP A 68 24.04 -19.73 -36.80
CA ASP A 68 23.83 -20.00 -38.23
C ASP A 68 22.47 -20.68 -38.55
N SER A 69 21.42 -20.25 -37.84
CA SER A 69 20.10 -20.87 -37.92
C SER A 69 19.00 -19.80 -37.89
N GLN A 70 17.92 -20.04 -38.63
CA GLN A 70 16.82 -19.08 -38.77
C GLN A 70 15.92 -18.97 -37.53
N TYR A 71 15.91 -19.98 -36.64
CA TYR A 71 14.93 -20.08 -35.55
C TYR A 71 15.53 -20.38 -34.17
N LEU A 72 16.77 -20.88 -34.08
CA LEU A 72 17.34 -21.33 -32.81
C LEU A 72 17.47 -20.21 -31.76
N GLY A 73 17.76 -18.98 -32.17
CA GLY A 73 17.80 -17.82 -31.28
C GLY A 73 16.46 -17.51 -30.63
N PHE A 74 15.35 -17.63 -31.37
CA PHE A 74 14.01 -17.51 -30.77
C PHE A 74 13.73 -18.64 -29.79
N LEU A 75 14.15 -19.87 -30.12
CA LEU A 75 13.97 -21.04 -29.26
C LEU A 75 14.75 -20.91 -27.94
N ILE A 76 15.98 -20.40 -27.99
CA ILE A 76 16.81 -20.15 -26.80
C ILE A 76 16.18 -19.10 -25.90
N VAL A 77 15.73 -17.97 -26.45
CA VAL A 77 15.06 -16.92 -25.68
C VAL A 77 13.75 -17.45 -25.08
N ALA A 78 12.94 -18.19 -25.84
CA ALA A 78 11.73 -18.82 -25.33
C ALA A 78 12.02 -19.85 -24.21
N GLY A 79 13.05 -20.67 -24.37
CA GLY A 79 13.50 -21.64 -23.37
C GLY A 79 13.96 -20.97 -22.08
N PHE A 80 14.71 -19.86 -22.18
CA PHE A 80 15.11 -19.06 -21.03
C PHE A 80 13.89 -18.55 -20.23
N PHE A 81 12.88 -18.00 -20.92
CA PHE A 81 11.66 -17.55 -20.27
C PHE A 81 10.82 -18.70 -19.69
N LEU A 82 10.83 -19.87 -20.32
CA LEU A 82 10.17 -21.06 -19.81
C LEU A 82 10.83 -21.52 -18.50
N VAL A 83 12.16 -21.60 -18.45
CA VAL A 83 12.90 -21.94 -17.22
C VAL A 83 12.62 -20.92 -16.12
N LEU A 84 12.61 -19.62 -16.43
CA LEU A 84 12.29 -18.56 -15.47
C LEU A 84 10.87 -18.70 -14.94
N THR A 85 9.90 -19.03 -15.81
CA THR A 85 8.51 -19.29 -15.43
C THR A 85 8.40 -20.49 -14.51
N LEU A 86 9.14 -21.56 -14.80
CA LEU A 86 9.16 -22.77 -13.99
C LEU A 86 9.78 -22.50 -12.61
N LEU A 87 10.90 -21.77 -12.57
CA LEU A 87 11.53 -21.34 -11.32
C LEU A 87 10.56 -20.50 -10.48
N TRP A 88 9.83 -19.58 -11.10
CA TRP A 88 8.81 -18.79 -10.41
C TRP A 88 7.66 -19.64 -9.85
N LEU A 89 7.20 -20.65 -10.61
CA LEU A 89 6.16 -21.56 -10.18
C LEU A 89 6.57 -22.35 -8.93
N PHE A 90 7.80 -22.87 -8.91
CA PHE A 90 8.35 -23.56 -7.73
C PHE A 90 8.67 -22.60 -6.58
N ALA A 91 9.10 -21.36 -6.87
CA ALA A 91 9.41 -20.35 -5.87
C ALA A 91 8.15 -19.73 -5.23
N LYS A 92 6.96 -19.97 -5.78
CA LYS A 92 5.70 -19.37 -5.30
C LYS A 92 5.44 -19.66 -3.82
N ASP A 93 5.73 -20.87 -3.36
CA ASP A 93 5.51 -21.24 -1.96
C ASP A 93 6.55 -20.62 -1.02
N PHE A 94 7.80 -20.49 -1.48
CA PHE A 94 8.84 -19.75 -0.76
C PHE A 94 8.51 -18.26 -0.62
N PHE A 95 8.02 -17.63 -1.70
CA PHE A 95 7.60 -16.23 -1.68
C PHE A 95 6.40 -16.00 -0.77
N LYS A 96 5.37 -16.86 -0.83
CA LYS A 96 4.22 -16.79 0.09
C LYS A 96 4.65 -16.91 1.56
N ALA A 97 5.59 -17.81 1.87
CA ALA A 97 6.11 -17.97 3.22
C ALA A 97 6.87 -16.71 3.69
N LYS A 98 7.75 -16.15 2.85
CA LYS A 98 8.46 -14.90 3.17
C LYS A 98 7.53 -13.70 3.35
N ILE A 99 6.56 -13.51 2.45
CA ILE A 99 5.58 -12.42 2.54
C ILE A 99 4.79 -12.55 3.84
N ARG A 100 4.39 -13.77 4.21
CA ARG A 100 3.67 -14.03 5.46
C ARG A 100 4.50 -13.67 6.70
N ILE A 101 5.77 -14.08 6.74
CA ILE A 101 6.68 -13.76 7.85
C ILE A 101 6.93 -12.24 7.95
N MET A 102 7.14 -11.58 6.81
CA MET A 102 7.31 -10.13 6.76
C MET A 102 6.05 -9.39 7.22
N ALA A 103 4.87 -9.82 6.77
CA ALA A 103 3.60 -9.26 7.21
C ALA A 103 3.38 -9.44 8.73
N TYR A 104 3.63 -10.64 9.27
CA TYR A 104 3.50 -10.89 10.71
C TYR A 104 4.48 -10.05 11.53
N SER A 105 5.75 -9.96 11.12
CA SER A 105 6.75 -9.15 11.83
C SER A 105 6.46 -7.65 11.78
N ALA A 106 5.96 -7.13 10.65
CA ALA A 106 5.55 -5.74 10.54
C ALA A 106 4.37 -5.40 11.47
N ILE A 107 3.36 -6.29 11.54
CA ILE A 107 2.20 -6.10 12.42
C ILE A 107 2.61 -6.23 13.89
N LYS A 108 3.42 -7.24 14.26
CA LYS A 108 3.90 -7.44 15.64
C LYS A 108 4.72 -6.26 16.15
N LYS A 109 5.67 -5.76 15.34
CA LYS A 109 6.48 -4.58 15.68
C LYS A 109 5.62 -3.33 15.88
N SER A 110 4.58 -3.17 15.07
CA SER A 110 3.61 -2.07 15.21
C SER A 110 2.78 -2.18 16.51
N GLN A 111 2.41 -3.39 16.92
CA GLN A 111 1.68 -3.64 18.17
C GLN A 111 2.56 -3.46 19.41
N GLU A 112 3.79 -3.97 19.41
CA GLU A 112 4.74 -3.82 20.53
C GLU A 112 5.03 -2.33 20.80
N LYS A 113 5.28 -1.54 19.75
CA LYS A 113 5.48 -0.08 19.88
C LYS A 113 4.27 0.63 20.48
N LYS A 114 3.04 0.22 20.10
CA LYS A 114 1.81 0.77 20.70
C LYS A 114 1.61 0.40 22.16
N ILE A 115 2.01 -0.81 22.56
CA ILE A 115 1.90 -1.27 23.95
C ILE A 115 2.92 -0.53 24.83
N GLU A 116 4.14 -0.33 24.34
CA GLU A 116 5.20 0.41 25.02
C GLU A 116 4.81 1.88 25.23
N GLU A 117 4.39 2.60 24.18
CA GLU A 117 3.89 3.98 24.28
C GLU A 117 2.72 4.11 25.27
N LYS A 118 1.82 3.12 25.29
CA LYS A 118 0.68 3.12 26.22
C LYS A 118 1.12 2.87 27.66
N SER A 119 2.10 2.00 27.90
CA SER A 119 2.63 1.73 29.24
C SER A 119 3.33 2.96 29.81
N GLU A 120 4.16 3.64 29.01
CA GLU A 120 4.83 4.88 29.39
C GLU A 120 3.81 5.99 29.73
N ALA A 121 2.78 6.16 28.90
CA ALA A 121 1.73 7.15 29.16
C ALA A 121 0.92 6.87 30.44
N ILE A 122 0.66 5.60 30.76
CA ILE A 122 -0.03 5.21 32.01
C ILE A 122 0.87 5.49 33.21
N GLU A 123 2.16 5.20 33.13
CA GLU A 123 3.12 5.47 34.21
C GLU A 123 3.26 6.96 34.50
N GLU A 124 3.32 7.79 33.45
CA GLU A 124 3.34 9.25 33.57
C GLU A 124 2.04 9.77 34.20
N LEU A 125 0.88 9.26 33.77
CA LEU A 125 -0.41 9.64 34.34
C LEU A 125 -0.53 9.23 35.82
N MET A 126 -0.02 8.06 36.20
CA MET A 126 0.02 7.62 37.59
C MET A 126 0.96 8.48 38.44
N ALA A 127 2.11 8.90 37.90
CA ALA A 127 3.02 9.82 38.57
C ALA A 127 2.41 11.21 38.77
N GLN A 128 1.71 11.74 37.75
CA GLN A 128 0.97 13.00 37.86
C GLN A 128 -0.18 12.90 38.86
N THR A 129 -0.96 11.81 38.81
CA THR A 129 -2.08 11.57 39.75
C THR A 129 -1.59 11.39 41.18
N ARG A 130 -0.48 10.68 41.39
CA ARG A 130 0.15 10.49 42.70
C ARG A 130 0.69 11.82 43.25
N SER A 131 1.29 12.65 42.40
CA SER A 131 1.75 13.99 42.78
C SER A 131 0.59 14.89 43.18
N ALA A 132 -0.51 14.87 42.42
CA ALA A 132 -1.74 15.59 42.72
C ALA A 132 -2.43 15.11 44.01
N MET A 133 -2.38 13.80 44.32
CA MET A 133 -2.92 13.25 45.57
C MET A 133 -1.99 13.44 46.78
N SER A 134 -0.68 13.64 46.58
CA SER A 134 0.29 13.81 47.67
C SER A 134 0.45 15.26 48.16
N ASN A 135 -0.18 16.23 47.50
CA ASN A 135 -0.20 17.62 47.94
C ASN A 135 -1.49 17.89 48.72
N PRO A 136 -1.53 17.76 50.07
CA PRO A 136 -2.59 18.37 50.84
C PRO A 136 -2.47 19.87 50.57
N GLY A 137 -3.55 20.49 50.07
CA GLY A 137 -3.58 21.91 49.72
C GLY A 137 -3.01 22.79 50.84
N PRO A 138 -2.58 24.02 50.50
CA PRO A 138 -1.86 24.89 51.42
C PRO A 138 -2.66 25.03 52.72
N GLN A 139 -2.02 24.68 53.84
CA GLN A 139 -2.54 25.01 55.17
C GLN A 139 -2.72 26.53 55.23
N SER A 140 -3.98 26.95 55.25
CA SER A 140 -4.37 28.30 55.62
C SER A 140 -4.14 28.45 57.13
N ASN A 141 -3.05 29.13 57.49
CA ASN A 141 -2.91 29.83 58.77
C ASN A 141 -3.03 31.33 58.52
#